data_AF-A0A963W1L0-F1
#
_entry.id   AF-A0A963W1L0-F1
#
_cell.length_a   1.000
_cell.length_b   1.000
_cell.length_c   1.000
_cell.angle_alpha   90.00
_cell.angle_beta   90.00
_cell.angle_gamma   90.00
#
_symmetry.space_group_name_H-M   'P 1'
#
loop_
_entity.id
_entity.type
_entity.pdbx_description
1 polymer ?
#
loop_
_entity_poly.entity_id
_entity_poly.type
_entity_poly.pdbx_seq_one_letter_code
_entity_poly.pdbx_strand_id
1 'polypeptide(L)'
;MEQRTGLALCDTDPLKLHYTWCLWQIGEVTEQQWQLSVQAVRATIEGRKIGFADAYFVKTIDPDLARAQARVDMTRRRQKLDLHVRLQPALLKWYEVLDKVLPDRVQFGFPDELPTMHELNRYPGLAVFDDLIAALPA
;
A
#
# COMPACT_ATOMS: atom_id res chain seq x y z
N MET A 1 -15.00 -2.00 -16.99
CA MET A 1 -14.88 -0.84 -16.07
C MET A 1 -13.92 0.15 -16.69
N GLU A 2 -12.63 -0.19 -16.78
CA GLU A 2 -11.59 0.63 -17.41
C GLU A 2 -11.91 1.14 -18.82
N GLN A 3 -12.31 0.27 -19.76
CA GLN A 3 -12.70 0.72 -21.11
C GLN A 3 -13.89 1.69 -21.15
N ARG A 4 -14.73 1.69 -20.12
CA ARG A 4 -15.95 2.51 -20.04
C ARG A 4 -15.72 3.81 -19.27
N THR A 5 -14.85 3.80 -18.26
CA THR A 5 -14.64 4.92 -17.34
C THR A 5 -13.26 5.56 -17.48
N GLY A 6 -12.33 4.93 -18.20
CA GLY A 6 -10.91 5.30 -18.24
C GLY A 6 -10.16 4.99 -16.95
N LEU A 7 -10.78 4.28 -15.99
CA LEU A 7 -10.21 4.05 -14.65
C LEU A 7 -9.90 2.57 -14.42
N ALA A 8 -8.67 2.30 -13.97
CA ALA A 8 -8.26 1.01 -13.44
C ALA A 8 -8.32 1.03 -11.90
N LEU A 9 -9.18 0.19 -11.31
CA LEU A 9 -9.25 -0.01 -9.87
C LEU A 9 -8.51 -1.29 -9.48
N CYS A 10 -7.50 -1.15 -8.63
CA CYS A 10 -6.66 -2.26 -8.17
C CYS A 10 -6.95 -2.57 -6.71
N ASP A 11 -7.21 -3.85 -6.40
CA ASP A 11 -7.27 -4.35 -5.02
C ASP A 11 -5.85 -4.69 -4.54
N THR A 12 -5.09 -3.63 -4.23
CA THR A 12 -3.76 -3.53 -3.61
C THR A 12 -2.87 -2.53 -4.33
N ASP A 13 -1.85 -2.02 -3.63
CA ASP A 13 -0.90 -1.03 -4.15
C ASP A 13 0.04 -1.65 -5.21
N PRO A 14 0.34 -0.93 -6.32
CA PRO A 14 1.20 -1.43 -7.40
C PRO A 14 2.60 -1.87 -6.98
N LEU A 15 3.18 -1.22 -5.97
CA LEU A 15 4.52 -1.57 -5.48
C LEU A 15 4.46 -2.80 -4.57
N LYS A 16 3.39 -2.91 -3.76
CA LYS A 16 3.20 -3.85 -2.65
C LYS A 16 4.35 -3.89 -1.64
N LEU A 17 5.28 -2.95 -1.74
CA LEU A 17 6.49 -2.88 -0.93
C LEU A 17 6.18 -2.60 0.54
N HIS A 18 5.06 -1.89 0.78
CA HIS A 18 4.48 -1.70 2.12
C HIS A 18 4.33 -3.02 2.89
N TYR A 19 4.02 -4.13 2.22
CA TYR A 19 3.81 -5.41 2.87
C TYR A 19 5.10 -5.94 3.52
N THR A 20 6.23 -5.93 2.79
CA THR A 20 7.52 -6.35 3.35
C THR A 20 7.98 -5.40 4.45
N TRP A 21 7.79 -4.08 4.26
CA TRP A 21 8.13 -3.10 5.30
C TRP A 21 7.33 -3.33 6.58
N CYS A 22 6.00 -3.52 6.48
CA CYS A 22 5.15 -3.80 7.63
C CYS A 22 5.57 -5.09 8.36
N LEU A 23 5.96 -6.14 7.62
CA LEU A 23 6.47 -7.38 8.23
C LEU A 23 7.77 -7.15 9.01
N TRP A 24 8.66 -6.31 8.48
CA TRP A 24 9.92 -5.99 9.14
C TRP A 24 9.68 -5.25 10.46
N GLN A 25 8.77 -4.27 10.44
CA GLN A 25 8.38 -3.48 11.62
C GLN A 25 7.80 -4.33 12.77
N ILE A 26 7.25 -5.52 12.46
CA ILE A 26 6.72 -6.45 13.47
C ILE A 26 7.60 -7.68 13.72
N GLY A 27 8.83 -7.69 13.16
CA GLY A 27 9.83 -8.74 13.35
C GLY A 27 9.60 -10.03 12.57
N GLU A 28 8.70 -10.06 11.60
CA GLU A 28 8.39 -11.27 10.80
C GLU A 28 9.36 -11.48 9.62
N VAL A 29 10.09 -10.43 9.22
CA VAL A 29 11.19 -10.52 8.24
C VAL A 29 12.40 -9.73 8.73
N THR A 30 13.58 -10.07 8.22
CA THR A 30 14.82 -9.39 8.58
C THR A 30 14.99 -8.07 7.82
N GLU A 31 15.82 -7.18 8.35
CA GLU A 31 16.23 -5.96 7.64
C GLU A 31 16.84 -6.27 6.27
N GLN A 32 17.63 -7.35 6.16
CA GLN A 32 18.19 -7.77 4.88
C GLN A 32 17.10 -8.09 3.84
N GLN A 33 16.02 -8.77 4.24
CA GLN A 33 14.88 -9.07 3.36
C GLN A 33 14.14 -7.80 2.94
N TRP A 34 14.02 -6.83 3.86
CA TRP A 34 13.50 -5.50 3.56
C TRP A 34 14.36 -4.79 2.50
N GLN A 35 15.66 -4.69 2.73
CA GLN A 35 16.60 -4.01 1.81
C GLN A 35 16.64 -4.65 0.42
N LEU A 36 16.60 -5.99 0.33
CA LEU A 36 16.50 -6.69 -0.95
C LEU A 36 15.20 -6.34 -1.70
N SER A 37 14.08 -6.20 -0.98
CA SER A 37 12.80 -5.81 -1.58
C SER A 37 12.83 -4.37 -2.09
N VAL A 38 13.46 -3.46 -1.34
CA VAL A 38 13.68 -2.06 -1.77
C VAL A 38 14.48 -2.03 -3.07
N GLN A 39 15.62 -2.73 -3.14
CA GLN A 39 16.47 -2.76 -4.34
C GLN A 39 15.72 -3.32 -5.56
N ALA A 40 14.94 -4.39 -5.38
CA ALA A 40 14.15 -4.98 -6.45
C ALA A 40 13.11 -4.00 -7.01
N VAL A 41 12.33 -3.35 -6.12
CA VAL A 41 11.31 -2.38 -6.54
C VAL A 41 11.95 -1.15 -7.17
N ARG A 42 13.06 -0.65 -6.61
CA ARG A 42 13.83 0.47 -7.15
C ARG A 42 14.21 0.24 -8.62
N ALA A 43 14.73 -0.94 -8.95
CA ALA A 43 15.09 -1.31 -10.33
C ALA A 43 13.86 -1.37 -11.26
N THR A 44 12.69 -1.77 -10.75
CA THR A 44 11.46 -1.77 -11.57
C THR A 44 10.95 -0.36 -11.87
N ILE A 45 11.11 0.59 -10.94
CA ILE A 45 10.74 2.00 -11.14
C ILE A 45 11.72 2.66 -12.12
N GLU A 46 13.02 2.42 -11.96
CA GLU A 46 14.05 2.91 -12.89
C GLU A 46 13.78 2.44 -14.33
N GLY A 47 13.43 1.16 -14.50
CA GLY A 47 13.01 0.60 -15.79
C GLY A 47 11.60 0.96 -16.24
N ARG A 48 10.89 1.83 -15.51
CA ARG A 48 9.48 2.25 -15.76
C ARG A 48 8.49 1.08 -15.90
N LYS A 49 8.78 -0.07 -15.27
CA LYS A 49 7.91 -1.26 -15.30
C LYS A 49 6.75 -1.15 -14.32
N ILE A 50 6.98 -0.51 -13.18
CA ILE A 50 5.99 -0.20 -12.15
C ILE A 50 6.16 1.26 -11.79
N GLY A 51 5.06 1.93 -11.48
CA GLY A 51 5.05 3.32 -11.02
C GLY A 51 3.92 3.55 -10.03
N PHE A 52 3.83 4.78 -9.54
CA PHE A 52 2.88 5.17 -8.52
C PHE A 52 1.45 5.27 -9.08
N ALA A 53 0.46 4.99 -8.24
CA ALA A 53 -0.94 5.21 -8.59
C ALA A 53 -1.28 6.70 -8.58
N ASP A 54 -2.36 7.05 -9.27
CA ASP A 54 -2.92 8.41 -9.24
C ASP A 54 -3.63 8.70 -7.92
N ALA A 55 -4.27 7.69 -7.31
CA ALA A 55 -4.76 7.76 -5.94
C ALA A 55 -4.66 6.42 -5.20
N TYR A 56 -4.59 6.53 -3.88
CA TYR A 56 -4.56 5.47 -2.90
C TYR A 56 -5.73 5.66 -1.93
N PHE A 57 -6.60 4.66 -1.81
CA PHE A 57 -7.66 4.66 -0.82
C PHE A 57 -7.36 3.64 0.26
N VAL A 58 -7.18 4.11 1.49
CA VAL A 58 -6.65 3.31 2.59
C VAL A 58 -7.71 3.21 3.68
N LYS A 59 -8.29 2.03 3.85
CA LYS A 59 -9.30 1.79 4.88
C LYS A 59 -8.69 1.18 6.13
N THR A 60 -8.98 1.78 7.28
CA THR A 60 -8.73 1.17 8.59
C THR A 60 -9.74 0.05 8.84
N ILE A 61 -9.26 -1.06 9.38
CA ILE A 61 -10.11 -2.18 9.78
C ILE A 61 -10.21 -2.16 11.31
N ASP A 62 -11.42 -2.35 11.82
CA ASP A 62 -11.63 -2.67 13.23
C ASP A 62 -11.26 -4.15 13.44
N PRO A 63 -10.20 -4.44 14.22
CA PRO A 63 -9.74 -5.81 14.43
C PRO A 63 -10.79 -6.74 15.03
N ASP A 64 -11.62 -6.24 15.95
CA ASP A 64 -12.59 -7.06 16.66
C ASP A 64 -13.79 -7.35 15.77
N LEU A 65 -14.24 -6.36 15.00
CA LEU A 65 -15.24 -6.57 13.96
C LEU A 65 -14.73 -7.55 12.89
N ALA A 66 -13.47 -7.41 12.44
CA ALA A 66 -12.89 -8.29 11.43
C ALA A 66 -12.77 -9.74 11.91
N ARG A 67 -12.40 -9.95 13.19
CA ARG A 67 -12.39 -11.26 13.83
C ARG A 67 -13.80 -11.84 13.97
N ALA A 68 -14.77 -11.04 14.38
CA ALA A 68 -16.17 -11.47 14.47
C ALA A 68 -16.69 -11.92 13.10
N GLN A 69 -16.46 -11.12 12.05
CA GLN A 69 -16.82 -11.47 10.67
C GLN A 69 -16.10 -12.72 10.16
N ALA A 70 -14.83 -12.91 10.51
CA ALA A 70 -14.08 -14.09 10.11
C ALA A 70 -14.59 -15.39 10.73
N ARG A 71 -15.10 -15.35 11.97
CA ARG A 71 -15.65 -16.53 12.66
C ARG A 71 -16.95 -17.03 12.05
N VAL A 72 -17.76 -16.12 11.49
CA VAL A 72 -19.06 -16.46 10.89
C VAL A 72 -18.96 -16.74 9.38
N ASP A 73 -17.85 -16.38 8.74
CA ASP A 73 -17.61 -16.64 7.32
C ASP A 73 -17.14 -18.08 7.08
N MET A 74 -18.10 -18.96 6.79
CA MET A 74 -17.84 -20.36 6.46
C MET A 74 -17.30 -20.58 5.05
N THR A 75 -17.24 -19.54 4.22
CA THR A 75 -16.89 -19.64 2.80
C THR A 75 -15.40 -19.42 2.54
N ARG A 76 -14.68 -18.76 3.45
CA ARG A 76 -13.26 -18.39 3.26
C ARG A 76 -12.42 -18.72 4.49
N ARG A 77 -11.28 -19.37 4.28
CA ARG A 77 -10.29 -19.60 5.34
C ARG A 77 -9.39 -18.36 5.50
N ARG A 78 -9.44 -17.70 6.65
CA ARG A 78 -8.67 -16.48 6.95
C ARG A 78 -7.47 -16.75 7.88
N GLN A 79 -6.59 -17.67 7.48
CA GLN A 79 -5.47 -18.13 8.31
C GLN A 79 -4.45 -17.04 8.68
N LYS A 80 -4.37 -15.95 7.91
CA LYS A 80 -3.43 -14.84 8.14
C LYS A 80 -4.09 -13.60 8.75
N LEU A 81 -5.32 -13.71 9.26
CA LEU A 81 -6.05 -12.54 9.76
C LEU A 81 -5.29 -11.80 10.85
N ASP A 82 -4.82 -12.52 11.87
CA ASP A 82 -4.11 -11.89 12.99
C ASP A 82 -2.78 -11.26 12.56
N LEU A 83 -2.10 -11.85 11.57
CA LEU A 83 -0.93 -11.25 10.95
C LEU A 83 -1.33 -9.91 10.30
N HIS A 84 -2.35 -9.90 9.42
CA HIS A 84 -2.80 -8.68 8.75
C HIS A 84 -3.28 -7.60 9.71
N VAL A 85 -3.91 -7.96 10.82
CA VAL A 85 -4.27 -7.02 11.90
C VAL A 85 -3.01 -6.38 12.50
N ARG A 86 -1.97 -7.15 12.77
CA ARG A 86 -0.68 -6.62 13.29
C ARG A 86 0.02 -5.70 12.29
N LEU A 87 -0.20 -5.87 10.99
CA LEU A 87 0.39 -4.99 9.96
C LEU A 87 -0.27 -3.62 9.90
N GLN A 88 -1.51 -3.46 10.35
CA GLN A 88 -2.30 -2.24 10.13
C GLN A 88 -1.62 -0.95 10.65
N PRO A 89 -1.06 -0.89 11.87
CA PRO A 89 -0.40 0.34 12.35
C PRO A 89 0.75 0.78 11.44
N ALA A 90 1.60 -0.16 11.03
CA ALA A 90 2.66 0.11 10.06
C ALA A 90 2.04 0.51 8.70
N LEU A 91 1.03 -0.21 8.21
CA LEU A 91 0.40 0.11 6.93
C LEU A 91 -0.10 1.56 6.85
N LEU A 92 -0.76 2.05 7.91
CA LEU A 92 -1.20 3.45 7.97
C LEU A 92 0.00 4.39 7.92
N LYS A 93 1.09 4.06 8.64
CA LYS A 93 2.30 4.87 8.62
C LYS A 93 2.95 4.95 7.24
N TRP A 94 2.98 3.84 6.50
CA TRP A 94 3.46 3.82 5.13
C TRP A 94 2.72 4.84 4.26
N TYR A 95 1.39 4.83 4.32
CA TYR A 95 0.57 5.72 3.50
C TYR A 95 0.61 7.18 3.99
N GLU A 96 0.78 7.43 5.28
CA GLU A 96 1.08 8.78 5.78
C GLU A 96 2.40 9.35 5.22
N VAL A 97 3.44 8.50 5.10
CA VAL A 97 4.72 8.93 4.52
C VAL A 97 4.59 9.10 3.01
N LEU A 98 3.87 8.19 2.35
CA LEU A 98 3.60 8.30 0.92
C LEU A 98 2.90 9.61 0.57
N ASP A 99 1.91 10.02 1.36
CA ASP A 99 1.18 11.29 1.15
C ASP A 99 2.09 12.52 1.31
N LYS A 100 3.09 12.46 2.19
CA LYS A 100 4.06 13.57 2.34
C LYS A 100 4.99 13.71 1.14
N VAL A 101 5.34 12.59 0.51
CA VAL A 101 6.28 12.55 -0.63
C VAL A 101 5.54 12.75 -1.96
N LEU A 102 4.29 12.28 -2.03
CA LEU A 102 3.37 12.41 -3.14
C LEU A 102 2.06 13.03 -2.64
N PRO A 103 2.03 14.36 -2.45
CA PRO A 103 0.86 15.04 -1.92
C PRO A 103 -0.37 14.83 -2.80
N ASP A 104 -1.53 14.85 -2.14
CA ASP A 104 -2.86 14.75 -2.76
C ASP A 104 -3.15 13.40 -3.44
N ARG A 105 -2.39 12.35 -3.10
CA ARG A 105 -2.60 11.00 -3.64
C ARG A 105 -3.20 10.03 -2.63
N VAL A 106 -3.14 10.28 -1.32
CA VAL A 106 -3.64 9.34 -0.31
C VAL A 106 -4.91 9.86 0.34
N GLN A 107 -5.96 9.04 0.29
CA GLN A 107 -7.20 9.28 1.01
C GLN A 107 -7.46 8.14 2.00
N PHE A 108 -7.65 8.48 3.28
CA PHE A 108 -8.09 7.53 4.28
C PHE A 108 -9.61 7.36 4.25
N GLY A 109 -10.04 6.11 4.24
CA GLY A 109 -11.43 5.72 3.99
C GLY A 109 -11.72 5.53 2.50
N PHE A 110 -12.79 4.78 2.21
CA PHE A 110 -13.31 4.70 0.86
C PHE A 110 -14.33 5.83 0.64
N PRO A 111 -14.31 6.46 -0.54
CA PRO A 111 -15.31 7.46 -0.87
C PRO A 111 -16.64 6.78 -1.20
N ASP A 112 -17.75 7.47 -0.94
CA ASP A 112 -19.09 6.97 -1.27
C ASP A 112 -19.31 6.89 -2.79
N GLU A 113 -18.66 7.79 -3.54
CA GLU A 113 -18.62 7.82 -5.00
C GLU A 113 -17.17 7.93 -5.48
N LEU A 114 -16.86 7.39 -6.66
CA LEU A 114 -15.52 7.53 -7.23
C LEU A 114 -15.22 9.01 -7.49
N PRO A 115 -14.15 9.57 -6.91
CA PRO A 115 -13.81 10.97 -7.15
C PRO A 115 -13.41 11.17 -8.61
N THR A 116 -13.52 12.42 -9.06
CA THR A 116 -12.93 12.80 -10.34
C THR A 116 -11.41 12.67 -10.22
N MET A 117 -10.84 11.78 -11.01
CA MET A 117 -9.42 11.49 -11.01
C MET A 117 -8.70 12.36 -12.02
N HIS A 118 -7.55 12.90 -11.62
CA HIS A 118 -6.62 13.56 -12.53
C HIS A 118 -5.48 12.60 -12.84
N GLU A 119 -5.08 12.53 -14.11
CA GLU A 119 -3.90 11.78 -14.51
C GLU A 119 -2.67 12.45 -13.91
N LEU A 120 -1.92 11.73 -13.09
CA LEU A 120 -0.69 12.19 -12.49
C LEU A 120 0.51 11.52 -13.15
N ASN A 121 1.68 12.12 -12.99
CA ASN A 121 2.90 11.46 -13.44
C ASN A 121 3.14 10.18 -12.61
N ARG A 122 2.96 9.03 -13.26
CA ARG A 122 3.23 7.68 -12.73
C ARG A 122 4.71 7.43 -12.43
N TYR A 123 5.60 8.14 -13.10
CA TYR A 123 7.05 8.04 -12.96
C TYR A 123 7.65 9.41 -12.59
N PRO A 124 7.39 9.91 -11.37
CA PRO A 124 7.86 11.23 -10.93
C PRO A 124 9.39 11.30 -10.74
N GLY A 125 10.07 10.17 -10.88
CA GLY A 125 11.53 10.05 -10.81
C GLY A 125 11.95 9.08 -9.72
N LEU A 126 13.18 8.59 -9.82
CA LEU A 126 13.73 7.64 -8.84
C LEU A 126 13.96 8.29 -7.48
N ALA A 127 14.26 9.60 -7.45
CA ALA A 127 14.44 10.37 -6.23
C ALA A 127 13.20 10.33 -5.31
N VAL A 128 11.99 10.39 -5.89
CA VAL A 128 10.74 10.32 -5.11
C VAL A 128 10.60 8.97 -4.41
N PHE A 129 11.02 7.88 -5.06
CA PHE A 129 11.05 6.58 -4.40
C PHE A 129 12.11 6.54 -3.29
N ASP A 130 13.30 7.07 -3.55
CA ASP A 130 14.38 7.10 -2.55
C ASP A 130 13.98 7.96 -1.33
N ASP A 131 13.28 9.08 -1.53
CA ASP A 131 12.74 9.95 -0.47
C ASP A 131 11.66 9.24 0.36
N LEU A 132 10.76 8.48 -0.28
CA LEU A 132 9.77 7.64 0.42
C LEU A 132 10.47 6.66 1.35
N ILE A 133 11.48 5.94 0.87
CA ILE A 133 12.20 4.95 1.68
C ILE A 133 12.96 5.62 2.83
N ALA A 134 13.62 6.76 2.58
CA ALA A 134 14.36 7.49 3.59
C ALA A 134 13.47 8.09 4.70
N ALA A 135 12.21 8.40 4.39
CA ALA A 135 11.26 8.98 5.34
C ALA A 135 10.52 7.95 6.21
N LEU A 136 10.67 6.64 5.95
CA LEU A 136 10.06 5.59 6.77
C LEU A 136 10.78 5.46 8.12
N PRO A 137 10.04 5.27 9.23
CA PRO A 137 10.66 4.98 10.51
C PRO A 137 11.33 3.60 10.50
N ALA A 138 12.47 3.52 11.19
CA ALA A 138 13.19 2.26 11.45
C ALA A 138 12.39 1.36 12.39
#